data_AF-A0ABD6A9J1-F1
#
_entry.id   AF-A0ABD6A9J1-F1
#
_cell.length_a   1.000
_cell.length_b   1.000
_cell.length_c   1.000
_cell.angle_alpha   90.00
_cell.angle_beta   90.00
_cell.angle_gamma   90.00
#
_symmetry.space_group_name_H-M   'P 1'
#
loop_
_entity.id
_entity.type
_entity.pdbx_description
1 polymer ?
#
loop_
_entity_poly.entity_id
_entity_poly.type
_entity_poly.pdbx_seq_one_letter_code
_entity_poly.pdbx_strand_id
1 'polypeptide(L)'
;MASLRDLGLSEYEARAYRALLTTGPTTAKELSGVSDVPMGRIYDVLNSIEQYNLVRSQSASRPKKYAAVEPETALNRLLEDKRRELTERESQYENIVTELVGELDATERVDERFWTAAVGPGETTDLLVERIAAADESIEIVASTFSQQFDIDDLGERVAVELERALGRGVEVSLLMRPELVDELPTSVGRRYRTVLSPHDRFDCRTSDDVSGSFSIIDDNEVCIEVAHPLRDADSLAMIDLKDREFAADVREEFAPRWEEATPLSF
;
A
#
# COMPACT_ATOMS: atom_id res chain seq x y z
N MET A 1 -4.33 -30.23 -6.90
CA MET A 1 -5.59 -30.11 -7.66
C MET A 1 -6.53 -29.23 -6.86
N ALA A 2 -7.24 -28.32 -7.52
CA ALA A 2 -8.21 -27.44 -6.86
C ALA A 2 -9.33 -28.24 -6.18
N SER A 3 -9.76 -27.78 -5.01
CA SER A 3 -10.77 -28.44 -4.18
C SER A 3 -11.84 -27.47 -3.70
N LEU A 4 -13.04 -27.97 -3.43
CA LEU A 4 -14.13 -27.18 -2.80
C LEU A 4 -13.74 -26.65 -1.42
N ARG A 5 -12.75 -27.26 -0.77
CA ARG A 5 -12.23 -26.81 0.53
C ARG A 5 -11.41 -25.53 0.41
N ASP A 6 -10.79 -25.32 -0.76
CA ASP A 6 -10.02 -24.11 -1.05
C ASP A 6 -10.96 -22.89 -1.13
N LEU A 7 -12.25 -23.12 -1.39
CA LEU A 7 -13.33 -22.13 -1.38
C LEU A 7 -14.12 -22.10 -0.07
N GLY A 8 -13.62 -22.73 1.00
CA GLY A 8 -14.15 -22.60 2.35
C GLY A 8 -15.14 -23.67 2.80
N LEU A 9 -15.44 -24.70 1.98
CA LEU A 9 -16.26 -25.82 2.42
C LEU A 9 -15.46 -26.81 3.29
N SER A 10 -16.10 -27.36 4.31
CA SER A 10 -15.62 -28.53 5.03
C SER A 10 -15.68 -29.80 4.16
N GLU A 11 -15.00 -30.85 4.62
CA GLU A 11 -14.98 -32.12 3.91
C GLU A 11 -16.36 -32.78 3.80
N TYR A 12 -17.21 -32.65 4.83
CA TYR A 12 -18.57 -33.20 4.79
C TYR A 12 -19.46 -32.41 3.83
N GLU A 13 -19.34 -31.09 3.80
CA GLU A 13 -20.12 -30.23 2.90
C GLU A 13 -19.74 -30.48 1.44
N ALA A 14 -18.44 -30.59 1.14
CA ALA A 14 -17.97 -30.93 -0.19
C ALA A 14 -18.48 -32.31 -0.66
N ARG A 15 -18.51 -33.31 0.24
CA ARG A 15 -19.06 -34.64 -0.07
C ARG A 15 -20.57 -34.61 -0.29
N ALA A 16 -21.33 -33.96 0.58
CA ALA A 16 -22.77 -33.84 0.44
C ALA A 16 -23.18 -33.13 -0.86
N TYR A 17 -22.50 -32.03 -1.20
CA TYR A 17 -22.77 -31.29 -2.45
C TYR A 17 -22.46 -32.13 -3.69
N ARG A 18 -21.31 -32.83 -3.73
CA ARG A 18 -20.97 -33.75 -4.84
C ARG A 18 -21.94 -34.91 -4.98
N ALA A 19 -22.37 -35.49 -3.86
CA ALA A 19 -23.37 -36.54 -3.87
C ALA A 19 -24.70 -36.05 -4.45
N LEU A 20 -25.17 -34.86 -4.05
CA LEU A 20 -26.39 -34.25 -4.60
C LEU A 20 -26.32 -33.97 -6.10
N LEU A 21 -25.15 -33.57 -6.62
CA LEU A 21 -24.95 -33.41 -8.07
C LEU A 21 -25.07 -34.73 -8.83
N THR A 22 -24.72 -35.85 -8.19
CA THR A 22 -24.71 -37.18 -8.82
C THR A 22 -26.07 -37.86 -8.70
N THR A 23 -26.71 -37.79 -7.54
CA THR A 23 -27.98 -38.49 -7.26
C THR A 23 -29.21 -37.68 -7.65
N GLY A 24 -29.08 -36.37 -7.82
CA GLY A 24 -30.21 -35.47 -7.99
C GLY A 24 -31.02 -35.29 -6.70
N PRO A 25 -32.27 -34.79 -6.80
CA PRO A 25 -33.09 -34.44 -5.64
C PRO A 25 -33.41 -35.62 -4.71
N THR A 26 -32.85 -35.61 -3.50
CA THR A 26 -32.93 -36.73 -2.55
C THR A 26 -33.22 -36.25 -1.12
N THR A 27 -33.61 -37.16 -0.24
CA THR A 27 -33.85 -36.86 1.18
C THR A 27 -32.53 -36.89 1.98
N ALA A 28 -32.49 -36.23 3.14
CA ALA A 28 -31.31 -36.25 4.01
C ALA A 28 -30.86 -37.68 4.39
N LYS A 29 -31.82 -38.60 4.60
CA LYS A 29 -31.53 -40.00 4.93
C LYS A 29 -30.82 -40.74 3.79
N GLU A 30 -31.32 -40.56 2.56
CA GLU A 30 -30.70 -41.14 1.38
C GLU A 30 -29.33 -40.51 1.13
N LEU A 31 -29.23 -39.18 1.25
CA LEU A 31 -27.98 -38.44 1.06
C LEU A 31 -26.89 -38.92 2.02
N SER A 32 -27.21 -39.13 3.30
CA SER A 32 -26.27 -39.67 4.28
C SER A 32 -25.70 -41.03 3.85
N GLY A 33 -26.54 -41.89 3.25
CA GLY A 33 -26.11 -43.22 2.78
C GLY A 33 -25.20 -43.19 1.55
N VAL A 34 -25.27 -42.16 0.71
CA VAL A 34 -24.49 -42.07 -0.56
C VAL A 34 -23.31 -41.09 -0.49
N SER A 35 -23.26 -40.22 0.52
CA SER A 35 -22.22 -39.19 0.67
C SER A 35 -21.15 -39.51 1.70
N ASP A 36 -21.27 -40.64 2.41
CA ASP A 36 -20.46 -41.00 3.59
C ASP A 36 -20.50 -39.94 4.72
N VAL A 37 -21.49 -39.04 4.71
CA VAL A 37 -21.73 -38.09 5.78
C VAL A 37 -22.62 -38.77 6.83
N PRO A 38 -22.19 -38.88 8.10
CA PRO A 38 -22.97 -39.54 9.15
C PRO A 38 -24.35 -38.91 9.35
N MET A 39 -25.35 -39.72 9.64
CA MET A 39 -26.73 -39.26 9.84
C MET A 39 -26.85 -38.20 10.95
N GLY A 40 -26.01 -38.27 12.00
CA GLY A 40 -25.96 -37.28 13.07
C GLY A 40 -25.44 -35.89 12.64
N ARG A 41 -24.86 -35.77 11.44
CA ARG A 41 -24.26 -34.53 10.91
C ARG A 41 -24.94 -34.04 9.63
N ILE A 42 -25.74 -34.88 8.97
CA ILE A 42 -26.26 -34.56 7.62
C ILE A 42 -27.14 -33.31 7.61
N TYR A 43 -27.94 -33.08 8.66
CA TYR A 43 -28.80 -31.91 8.73
C TYR A 43 -27.99 -30.63 8.94
N ASP A 44 -26.95 -30.65 9.80
CA ASP A 44 -26.05 -29.51 9.99
C ASP A 44 -25.33 -29.16 8.68
N VAL A 45 -24.83 -30.18 7.99
CA VAL A 45 -24.16 -30.04 6.70
C VAL A 45 -25.11 -29.47 5.64
N LEU A 46 -26.33 -30.00 5.55
CA LEU A 46 -27.36 -29.51 4.63
C LEU A 46 -27.77 -28.07 4.93
N ASN A 47 -27.91 -27.71 6.20
CA ASN A 47 -28.22 -26.33 6.62
C ASN A 47 -27.08 -25.38 6.24
N SER A 48 -25.82 -25.78 6.45
CA SER A 48 -24.65 -24.97 6.09
C SER A 48 -24.57 -24.74 4.58
N ILE A 49 -24.65 -25.79 3.76
CA ILE A 49 -24.62 -25.63 2.30
C ILE A 49 -25.90 -24.99 1.74
N GLU A 50 -27.01 -25.00 2.46
CA GLU A 50 -28.21 -24.20 2.16
C GLU A 50 -27.99 -22.72 2.48
N GLN A 51 -27.29 -22.37 3.57
CA GLN A 51 -26.88 -20.99 3.89
C GLN A 51 -25.92 -20.41 2.84
N TYR A 52 -24.97 -21.23 2.35
CA TYR A 52 -24.12 -20.89 1.19
C TYR A 52 -24.88 -20.90 -0.14
N ASN A 53 -26.21 -21.14 -0.14
CA ASN A 53 -27.04 -21.22 -1.33
C ASN A 53 -26.53 -22.23 -2.37
N LEU A 54 -25.86 -23.31 -1.94
CA LEU A 54 -25.38 -24.39 -2.81
C LEU A 54 -26.45 -25.46 -3.02
N VAL A 55 -27.47 -25.47 -2.18
CA VAL A 55 -28.56 -26.44 -2.22
C VAL A 55 -29.90 -25.71 -2.09
N ARG A 56 -30.91 -26.22 -2.81
CA ARG A 56 -32.30 -25.84 -2.64
C ARG A 56 -33.01 -26.96 -1.90
N SER A 57 -33.89 -26.59 -0.98
CA SER A 57 -34.73 -27.56 -0.29
C SER A 57 -36.20 -27.43 -0.67
N GLN A 58 -36.87 -28.56 -0.83
CA GLN A 58 -38.29 -28.63 -1.19
C GLN A 58 -39.11 -28.93 0.07
N SER A 59 -39.44 -27.87 0.81
CA SER A 59 -40.16 -27.99 2.10
C SER A 59 -41.55 -28.61 2.00
N ALA A 60 -42.18 -28.59 0.82
CA ALA A 60 -43.48 -29.20 0.57
C ALA A 60 -43.43 -30.75 0.48
N SER A 61 -42.25 -31.34 0.29
CA SER A 61 -42.13 -32.80 0.23
C SER A 61 -42.04 -33.40 1.63
N ARG A 62 -42.66 -34.57 1.83
CA ARG A 62 -42.52 -35.37 3.05
C ARG A 62 -42.00 -36.76 2.69
N PRO A 63 -40.72 -37.09 2.94
CA PRO A 63 -39.70 -36.29 3.65
C PRO A 63 -39.17 -35.10 2.81
N LYS A 64 -38.55 -34.11 3.46
CA LYS A 64 -37.92 -32.94 2.81
C LYS A 64 -36.83 -33.40 1.85
N LYS A 65 -36.88 -32.92 0.61
CA LYS A 65 -35.88 -33.20 -0.43
C LYS A 65 -34.95 -32.02 -0.63
N TYR A 66 -33.73 -32.31 -1.06
CA TYR A 66 -32.65 -31.37 -1.29
C TYR A 66 -32.11 -31.59 -2.70
N ALA A 67 -31.82 -30.52 -3.42
CA ALA A 67 -31.26 -30.54 -4.76
C ALA A 67 -30.06 -29.60 -4.84
N ALA A 68 -28.96 -30.05 -5.44
CA ALA A 68 -27.81 -29.20 -5.68
C ALA A 68 -28.16 -28.06 -6.65
N VAL A 69 -27.64 -26.88 -6.37
CA VAL A 69 -27.51 -25.80 -7.35
C VAL A 69 -26.40 -26.15 -8.33
N GLU A 70 -26.54 -25.71 -9.58
CA GLU A 70 -25.58 -25.98 -10.65
C GLU A 70 -24.15 -25.55 -10.26
N PRO A 71 -23.11 -26.34 -10.62
CA PRO A 71 -21.74 -26.13 -10.19
C PRO A 71 -21.21 -24.71 -10.45
N GLU A 72 -21.46 -24.15 -11.63
CA GLU A 72 -21.00 -22.81 -11.98
C GLU A 72 -21.59 -21.75 -11.05
N THR A 73 -22.91 -21.80 -10.82
CA THR A 73 -23.58 -20.87 -9.90
C THR A 73 -23.11 -21.05 -8.46
N ALA A 74 -22.95 -22.30 -8.02
CA ALA A 74 -22.51 -22.63 -6.66
C ALA A 74 -21.06 -22.15 -6.41
N LEU A 75 -20.16 -22.38 -7.36
CA LEU A 75 -18.76 -21.95 -7.27
C LEU A 75 -18.63 -20.43 -7.31
N ASN A 76 -19.41 -19.74 -8.16
CA ASN A 76 -19.44 -18.28 -8.19
C ASN A 76 -19.91 -17.68 -6.85
N ARG A 77 -20.92 -18.28 -6.21
CA ARG A 77 -21.38 -17.86 -4.88
C ARG A 77 -20.30 -18.04 -3.81
N LEU A 78 -19.63 -19.19 -3.79
CA LEU A 78 -18.52 -19.41 -2.86
C LEU A 78 -17.37 -18.42 -3.08
N LEU A 79 -17.06 -18.09 -4.34
CA LEU A 79 -16.06 -17.10 -4.67
C LEU A 79 -16.47 -15.69 -4.20
N GLU A 80 -17.72 -15.30 -4.40
CA GLU A 80 -18.26 -14.02 -3.94
C GLU A 80 -18.24 -13.92 -2.40
N ASP A 81 -18.64 -14.97 -1.69
CA ASP A 81 -18.58 -15.00 -0.24
C ASP A 81 -17.13 -14.92 0.26
N LYS A 82 -16.18 -15.60 -0.41
CA LYS A 82 -14.75 -15.48 -0.08
C LYS A 82 -14.19 -14.09 -0.33
N ARG A 83 -14.58 -13.43 -1.42
CA ARG A 83 -14.20 -12.04 -1.69
C ARG A 83 -14.71 -11.11 -0.58
N ARG A 84 -15.98 -11.27 -0.16
CA ARG A 84 -16.56 -10.49 0.94
C ARG A 84 -15.79 -10.68 2.25
N GLU A 85 -15.49 -11.92 2.63
CA GLU A 85 -14.70 -12.23 3.83
C GLU A 85 -13.31 -11.57 3.80
N LEU A 86 -12.66 -11.54 2.64
CA LEU A 86 -11.35 -10.90 2.48
C LEU A 86 -11.44 -9.38 2.61
N THR A 87 -12.42 -8.74 1.97
CA THR A 87 -12.65 -7.30 2.08
C THR A 87 -13.00 -6.88 3.52
N GLU A 88 -13.82 -7.66 4.23
CA GLU A 88 -14.14 -7.39 5.63
C GLU A 88 -12.89 -7.46 6.54
N ARG A 89 -11.99 -8.43 6.29
CA ARG A 89 -10.72 -8.53 7.01
C ARG A 89 -9.76 -7.40 6.68
N GLU A 90 -9.68 -7.00 5.42
CA GLU A 90 -8.87 -5.87 4.97
C GLU A 90 -9.28 -4.60 5.72
N SER A 91 -10.57 -4.26 5.71
CA SER A 91 -11.08 -3.11 6.46
C SER A 91 -10.89 -3.23 7.97
N GLN A 92 -10.94 -4.43 8.55
CA GLN A 92 -10.60 -4.63 9.95
C GLN A 92 -9.14 -4.29 10.24
N TYR A 93 -8.20 -4.71 9.39
CA TYR A 93 -6.78 -4.41 9.55
C TYR A 93 -6.48 -2.92 9.36
N GLU A 94 -7.11 -2.25 8.38
CA GLU A 94 -6.96 -0.79 8.18
C GLU A 94 -7.39 0.01 9.43
N ASN A 95 -8.49 -0.40 10.08
CA ASN A 95 -8.93 0.24 11.33
C ASN A 95 -7.94 0.02 12.47
N ILE A 96 -7.39 -1.20 12.61
CA ILE A 96 -6.38 -1.51 13.63
C ILE A 96 -5.13 -0.65 13.40
N VAL A 97 -4.67 -0.50 12.16
CA VAL A 97 -3.52 0.36 11.84
C VAL A 97 -3.80 1.81 12.24
N THR A 98 -4.98 2.33 11.90
CA THR A 98 -5.37 3.71 12.23
C THR A 98 -5.39 3.96 13.74
N GLU A 99 -5.93 3.02 14.52
CA GLU A 99 -5.95 3.09 15.99
C GLU A 99 -4.52 3.07 16.56
N LEU A 100 -3.69 2.14 16.09
CA LEU A 100 -2.31 2.00 16.56
C LEU A 100 -1.43 3.21 16.23
N VAL A 101 -1.59 3.81 15.05
CA VAL A 101 -0.86 5.04 14.70
C VAL A 101 -1.16 6.14 15.73
N GLY A 102 -2.45 6.37 16.04
CA GLY A 102 -2.84 7.37 17.04
C GLY A 102 -2.33 7.10 18.46
N GLU A 103 -2.31 5.83 18.90
CA GLU A 103 -1.76 5.45 20.20
C GLU A 103 -0.23 5.62 20.27
N LEU A 104 0.47 5.25 19.20
CA LEU A 104 1.93 5.29 19.13
C LEU A 104 2.46 6.72 18.97
N ASP A 105 1.78 7.58 18.20
CA ASP A 105 2.12 9.00 18.07
C ASP A 105 1.93 9.79 19.37
N ALA A 106 0.98 9.38 20.22
CA ALA A 106 0.74 10.00 21.52
C ALA A 106 1.85 9.71 22.55
N THR A 107 2.75 8.77 22.27
CA THR A 107 3.94 8.54 23.10
C THR A 107 4.99 9.58 22.72
N GLU A 108 5.08 10.66 23.51
CA GLU A 108 6.04 11.75 23.32
C GLU A 108 7.43 11.23 22.90
N ARG A 109 7.87 11.71 21.73
CA ARG A 109 9.22 11.48 21.19
C ARG A 109 10.22 11.98 22.23
N VAL A 110 11.06 11.08 22.74
CA VAL A 110 12.18 11.46 23.58
C VAL A 110 13.07 12.39 22.74
N ASP A 111 13.31 13.61 23.21
CA ASP A 111 14.24 14.62 22.69
C ASP A 111 15.72 14.16 22.77
N GLU A 112 16.00 12.94 22.32
CA GLU A 112 17.35 12.52 21.98
C GLU A 112 17.55 12.79 20.50
N ARG A 113 18.65 13.48 20.17
CA ARG A 113 19.14 13.63 18.79
C ARG A 113 19.36 12.24 18.21
N PHE A 114 18.32 11.71 17.59
CA PHE A 114 18.25 10.36 17.08
C PHE A 114 18.49 10.44 15.58
N TRP A 115 19.46 9.66 15.11
CA TRP A 115 19.78 9.56 13.70
C TRP A 115 19.55 8.13 13.24
N THR A 116 18.87 8.00 12.11
CA THR A 116 18.69 6.72 11.42
C THR A 116 19.56 6.74 10.18
N ALA A 117 20.32 5.67 9.94
CA ALA A 117 21.04 5.52 8.68
C ALA A 117 20.54 4.29 7.94
N ALA A 118 20.13 4.50 6.69
CA ALA A 118 19.89 3.44 5.72
C ALA A 118 21.11 3.34 4.80
N VAL A 119 21.54 2.12 4.49
CA VAL A 119 22.69 1.86 3.62
C VAL A 119 22.25 0.95 2.49
N GLY A 120 22.56 1.35 1.26
CA GLY A 120 22.10 0.65 0.05
C GLY A 120 20.88 1.33 -0.59
N PRO A 121 20.67 1.10 -1.90
CA PRO A 121 19.65 1.80 -2.66
C PRO A 121 18.23 1.43 -2.22
N GLY A 122 17.91 0.17 -1.94
CA GLY A 122 16.55 -0.19 -1.51
C GLY A 122 16.15 0.50 -0.21
N GLU A 123 17.00 0.36 0.80
CA GLU A 123 16.78 0.88 2.15
C GLU A 123 16.77 2.41 2.18
N THR A 124 17.61 3.07 1.36
CA THR A 124 17.63 4.54 1.24
C THR A 124 16.34 5.07 0.64
N THR A 125 15.84 4.43 -0.41
CA THR A 125 14.54 4.77 -1.00
C THR A 125 13.41 4.58 0.00
N ASP A 126 13.40 3.44 0.69
CA ASP A 126 12.36 3.12 1.65
C ASP A 126 12.32 4.14 2.79
N LEU A 127 13.50 4.53 3.32
CA LEU A 127 13.60 5.58 4.32
C LEU A 127 13.04 6.92 3.80
N LEU A 128 13.48 7.41 2.64
CA LEU A 128 12.99 8.68 2.10
C LEU A 128 11.46 8.69 1.90
N VAL A 129 10.92 7.61 1.31
CA VAL A 129 9.49 7.44 1.08
C VAL A 129 8.72 7.42 2.40
N GLU A 130 9.23 6.73 3.42
CA GLU A 130 8.65 6.69 4.77
C GLU A 130 8.60 8.08 5.40
N ARG A 131 9.70 8.85 5.28
CA ARG A 131 9.78 10.21 5.85
C ARG A 131 8.82 11.17 5.15
N ILE A 132 8.76 11.16 3.81
CA ILE A 132 7.79 11.96 3.03
C ILE A 132 6.34 11.59 3.39
N ALA A 133 6.06 10.30 3.55
CA ALA A 133 4.73 9.83 3.93
C ALA A 133 4.31 10.32 5.33
N ALA A 134 5.27 10.51 6.24
CA ALA A 134 5.06 10.98 7.61
C ALA A 134 4.96 12.51 7.75
N ALA A 135 5.23 13.29 6.70
CA ALA A 135 5.20 14.74 6.75
C ALA A 135 3.78 15.30 6.99
N ASP A 136 3.68 16.31 7.84
CA ASP A 136 2.43 16.93 8.29
C ASP A 136 2.27 18.41 7.87
N GLU A 137 3.38 19.14 7.69
CA GLU A 137 3.40 20.59 7.48
C GLU A 137 4.12 20.98 6.17
N SER A 138 5.37 20.55 6.01
CA SER A 138 6.23 21.02 4.91
C SER A 138 7.25 19.96 4.47
N ILE A 139 7.54 19.95 3.17
CA ILE A 139 8.59 19.14 2.56
C ILE A 139 9.40 20.04 1.61
N GLU A 140 10.69 20.19 1.89
CA GLU A 140 11.64 20.86 1.01
C GLU A 140 12.64 19.82 0.49
N ILE A 141 12.74 19.64 -0.82
CA ILE A 141 13.64 18.65 -1.44
C ILE A 141 14.63 19.38 -2.32
N VAL A 142 15.92 19.11 -2.10
CA VAL A 142 17.01 19.51 -2.99
C VAL A 142 17.55 18.26 -3.68
N ALA A 143 17.45 18.24 -5.01
CA ALA A 143 17.98 17.17 -5.84
C ALA A 143 19.15 17.68 -6.68
N SER A 144 20.36 17.25 -6.35
CA SER A 144 21.59 17.67 -7.05
C SER A 144 22.06 16.69 -8.12
N THR A 145 21.71 15.40 -7.97
CA THR A 145 22.04 14.33 -8.91
C THR A 145 21.04 13.18 -8.75
N PHE A 146 20.77 12.43 -9.82
CA PHE A 146 20.13 11.12 -9.70
C PHE A 146 21.20 10.07 -9.45
N SER A 147 21.06 9.32 -8.36
CA SER A 147 21.98 8.22 -8.11
C SER A 147 21.77 7.10 -9.14
N GLN A 148 22.86 6.65 -9.78
CA GLN A 148 22.82 5.63 -10.84
C GLN A 148 22.46 4.23 -10.35
N GLN A 149 22.42 4.02 -9.02
CA GLN A 149 22.04 2.75 -8.41
C GLN A 149 20.53 2.59 -8.25
N PHE A 150 19.77 3.68 -8.33
CA PHE A 150 18.32 3.61 -8.33
C PHE A 150 17.84 3.31 -9.73
N ASP A 151 16.81 2.46 -9.82
CA ASP A 151 15.93 2.54 -10.97
C ASP A 151 15.22 3.89 -10.86
N ILE A 152 15.71 4.88 -11.62
CA ILE A 152 15.22 6.27 -11.57
C ILE A 152 13.71 6.29 -11.83
N ASP A 153 13.21 5.34 -12.62
CA ASP A 153 11.78 5.12 -12.85
C ASP A 153 11.06 4.73 -11.56
N ASP A 154 11.53 3.73 -10.79
CA ASP A 154 10.89 3.27 -9.55
C ASP A 154 10.98 4.30 -8.41
N LEU A 155 12.18 4.82 -8.12
CA LEU A 155 12.36 5.81 -7.06
C LEU A 155 11.55 7.09 -7.36
N GLY A 156 11.68 7.60 -8.58
CA GLY A 156 10.99 8.82 -8.99
C GLY A 156 9.47 8.65 -8.95
N GLU A 157 8.95 7.49 -9.38
CA GLU A 157 7.52 7.20 -9.28
C GLU A 157 7.04 7.11 -7.84
N ARG A 158 7.75 6.40 -6.97
CA ARG A 158 7.40 6.26 -5.54
C ARG A 158 7.38 7.61 -4.83
N VAL A 159 8.43 8.42 -5.02
CA VAL A 159 8.50 9.77 -4.43
C VAL A 159 7.37 10.65 -4.98
N ALA A 160 7.13 10.66 -6.29
CA ALA A 160 6.06 11.46 -6.87
C ALA A 160 4.65 11.05 -6.40
N VAL A 161 4.44 9.76 -6.10
CA VAL A 161 3.19 9.25 -5.49
C VAL A 161 3.04 9.77 -4.07
N GLU A 162 4.08 9.71 -3.24
CA GLU A 162 3.97 10.20 -1.86
C GLU A 162 3.85 11.72 -1.80
N LEU A 163 4.51 12.47 -2.68
CA LEU A 163 4.33 13.93 -2.78
C LEU A 163 2.89 14.30 -3.16
N GLU A 164 2.25 13.58 -4.09
CA GLU A 164 0.83 13.78 -4.40
C GLU A 164 -0.04 13.54 -3.15
N ARG A 165 0.23 12.49 -2.38
CA ARG A 165 -0.51 12.19 -1.15
C ARG A 165 -0.29 13.27 -0.09
N ALA A 166 0.94 13.73 0.09
CA ALA A 166 1.27 14.80 1.03
C ALA A 166 0.54 16.11 0.68
N LEU A 167 0.57 16.51 -0.59
CA LEU A 167 -0.22 17.65 -1.08
C LEU A 167 -1.72 17.48 -0.81
N GLY A 168 -2.26 16.27 -1.01
CA GLY A 168 -3.64 15.92 -0.69
C GLY A 168 -3.99 16.01 0.80
N ARG A 169 -3.01 15.83 1.70
CA ARG A 169 -3.13 16.09 3.15
C ARG A 169 -2.99 17.57 3.51
N GLY A 170 -2.58 18.42 2.56
CA GLY A 170 -2.31 19.83 2.79
C GLY A 170 -0.88 20.11 3.25
N VAL A 171 0.08 19.28 2.90
CA VAL A 171 1.51 19.57 3.13
C VAL A 171 2.01 20.54 2.04
N GLU A 172 2.87 21.49 2.39
CA GLU A 172 3.54 22.37 1.42
C GLU A 172 4.79 21.69 0.86
N VAL A 173 4.98 21.72 -0.46
CA VAL A 173 6.09 21.02 -1.12
C VAL A 173 6.90 22.01 -1.97
N SER A 174 8.19 22.12 -1.66
CA SER A 174 9.16 22.91 -2.42
C SER A 174 10.25 22.01 -3.00
N LEU A 175 10.35 21.92 -4.32
CA LEU A 175 11.35 21.09 -5.00
C LEU A 175 12.40 21.94 -5.73
N LEU A 176 13.64 21.91 -5.27
CA LEU A 176 14.78 22.54 -5.93
C LEU A 176 15.64 21.48 -6.61
N MET A 177 15.95 21.66 -7.88
CA MET A 177 16.80 20.71 -8.60
C MET A 177 17.74 21.38 -9.59
N ARG A 178 18.76 20.66 -10.05
CA ARG A 178 19.57 21.15 -11.17
C ARG A 178 18.78 21.19 -12.48
N PRO A 179 19.02 22.17 -13.36
CA PRO A 179 18.35 22.24 -14.67
C PRO A 179 18.52 20.95 -15.49
N GLU A 180 19.68 20.31 -15.45
CA GLU A 180 19.96 19.08 -16.22
C GLU A 180 19.05 17.91 -15.81
N LEU A 181 18.65 17.86 -14.53
CA LEU A 181 17.82 16.77 -14.03
C LEU A 181 16.40 16.82 -14.60
N VAL A 182 15.91 17.99 -15.03
CA VAL A 182 14.56 18.13 -15.61
C VAL A 182 14.40 17.26 -16.86
N ASP A 183 15.45 17.21 -17.69
CA ASP A 183 15.46 16.45 -18.95
C ASP A 183 15.73 14.95 -18.72
N GLU A 184 16.34 14.60 -17.59
CA GLU A 184 16.63 13.22 -17.19
C GLU A 184 15.46 12.54 -16.47
N LEU A 185 14.41 13.30 -16.10
CA LEU A 185 13.25 12.74 -15.42
C LEU A 185 12.54 11.68 -16.27
N PRO A 186 12.14 10.55 -15.65
CA PRO A 186 11.29 9.55 -16.29
C PRO A 186 10.04 10.18 -16.90
N THR A 187 9.59 9.65 -18.05
CA THR A 187 8.41 10.17 -18.74
C THR A 187 7.15 10.08 -17.85
N SER A 188 7.05 9.05 -17.01
CA SER A 188 5.96 8.87 -16.04
C SER A 188 5.99 9.96 -14.97
N VAL A 189 7.15 10.20 -14.36
CA VAL A 189 7.37 11.23 -13.34
C VAL A 189 7.13 12.62 -13.91
N GLY A 190 7.73 12.96 -15.06
CA GLY A 190 7.53 14.24 -15.72
C GLY A 190 6.07 14.47 -16.15
N ARG A 191 5.32 13.42 -16.51
CA ARG A 191 3.87 13.54 -16.77
C ARG A 191 3.13 13.86 -15.47
N ARG A 192 3.36 13.09 -14.42
CA ARG A 192 2.70 13.24 -13.12
C ARG A 192 2.99 14.61 -12.50
N TYR A 193 4.23 15.07 -12.59
CA TYR A 193 4.62 16.42 -12.24
C TYR A 193 3.72 17.47 -12.93
N ARG A 194 3.59 17.40 -14.27
CA ARG A 194 2.83 18.42 -15.03
C ARG A 194 1.32 18.34 -14.81
N THR A 195 0.77 17.14 -14.63
CA THR A 195 -0.68 16.95 -14.58
C THR A 195 -1.25 16.93 -13.17
N VAL A 196 -0.43 16.62 -12.16
CA VAL A 196 -0.88 16.39 -10.78
C VAL A 196 -0.20 17.35 -9.80
N LEU A 197 1.13 17.42 -9.80
CA LEU A 197 1.88 18.20 -8.80
C LEU A 197 1.84 19.70 -9.10
N SER A 198 2.33 20.10 -10.28
CA SER A 198 2.45 21.50 -10.69
C SER A 198 1.15 22.33 -10.64
N PRO A 199 -0.05 21.77 -10.90
CA PRO A 199 -1.30 22.51 -10.75
C PRO A 199 -1.71 22.77 -9.29
N HIS A 200 -1.06 22.14 -8.30
CA HIS A 200 -1.42 22.26 -6.91
C HIS A 200 -0.88 23.58 -6.32
N ASP A 201 -1.73 24.38 -5.67
CA ASP A 201 -1.35 25.72 -5.14
C ASP A 201 -0.26 25.67 -4.06
N ARG A 202 -0.02 24.49 -3.49
CA ARG A 202 0.97 24.23 -2.42
C ARG A 202 2.21 23.51 -2.91
N PHE A 203 2.41 23.43 -4.22
CA PHE A 203 3.58 22.85 -4.84
C PHE A 203 4.32 23.92 -5.64
N ASP A 204 5.60 24.13 -5.33
CA ASP A 204 6.50 24.98 -6.12
C ASP A 204 7.76 24.18 -6.46
N CYS A 205 8.30 24.43 -7.64
CA CYS A 205 9.50 23.78 -8.11
C CYS A 205 10.36 24.76 -8.87
N ARG A 206 11.65 24.74 -8.56
CA ARG A 206 12.63 25.66 -9.12
C ARG A 206 13.88 24.92 -9.53
N THR A 207 14.62 25.56 -10.41
CA THR A 207 15.91 25.07 -10.90
C THR A 207 17.05 26.02 -10.53
N SER A 208 18.18 25.45 -10.12
CA SER A 208 19.41 26.19 -9.82
C SER A 208 20.64 25.33 -10.05
N ASP A 209 21.69 25.92 -10.62
CA ASP A 209 23.01 25.28 -10.74
C ASP A 209 23.78 25.27 -9.41
N ASP A 210 23.41 26.13 -8.45
CA ASP A 210 24.06 26.28 -7.14
C ASP A 210 23.56 25.26 -6.10
N VAL A 211 23.49 23.99 -6.49
CA VAL A 211 23.19 22.87 -5.58
C VAL A 211 24.19 21.76 -5.79
N SER A 212 24.87 21.32 -4.72
CA SER A 212 25.95 20.32 -4.79
C SER A 212 25.67 19.02 -4.05
N GLY A 213 24.67 19.01 -3.16
CA GLY A 213 24.25 17.84 -2.41
C GLY A 213 22.73 17.67 -2.49
N SER A 214 22.28 16.43 -2.31
CA SER A 214 20.86 16.10 -2.26
C SER A 214 20.44 15.91 -0.80
N PHE A 215 19.39 16.61 -0.40
CA PHE A 215 18.81 16.49 0.93
C PHE A 215 17.33 16.86 0.91
N SER A 216 16.63 16.48 1.97
CA SER A 216 15.24 16.89 2.19
C SER A 216 15.07 17.38 3.63
N ILE A 217 14.33 18.46 3.82
CA ILE A 217 13.87 18.95 5.12
C ILE A 217 12.39 18.63 5.24
N ILE A 218 11.99 18.04 6.37
CA ILE A 218 10.60 17.63 6.62
C ILE A 218 10.14 18.25 7.94
N ASP A 219 8.99 18.94 7.88
CA ASP A 219 8.28 19.56 9.02
C ASP A 219 9.17 20.40 9.94
N ASP A 220 10.17 21.07 9.37
CA ASP A 220 11.13 21.93 10.09
C ASP A 220 11.87 21.22 11.24
N ASN A 221 11.89 19.88 11.27
CA ASN A 221 12.38 19.13 12.42
C ASN A 221 13.28 17.95 12.09
N GLU A 222 13.26 17.46 10.85
CA GLU A 222 14.13 16.39 10.40
C GLU A 222 14.77 16.70 9.05
N VAL A 223 16.00 16.23 8.87
CA VAL A 223 16.76 16.38 7.62
C VAL A 223 17.24 15.01 7.15
N CYS A 224 16.83 14.63 5.94
CA CYS A 224 17.36 13.48 5.22
C CYS A 224 18.51 13.92 4.31
N ILE A 225 19.72 13.44 4.55
CA ILE A 225 20.90 13.76 3.73
C ILE A 225 21.35 12.52 2.98
N GLU A 226 21.50 12.67 1.67
CA GLU A 226 22.09 11.64 0.82
C GLU A 226 23.63 11.67 0.94
N VAL A 227 24.23 10.53 1.28
CA VAL A 227 25.67 10.35 1.42
C VAL A 227 26.23 9.76 0.14
N ALA A 228 27.04 10.54 -0.57
CA ALA A 228 27.69 10.09 -1.80
C ALA A 228 28.68 8.93 -1.57
N HIS A 229 28.80 8.04 -2.55
CA HIS A 229 29.71 6.91 -2.50
C HIS A 229 31.17 7.35 -2.63
N PRO A 230 32.08 6.94 -1.73
CA PRO A 230 33.43 7.48 -1.66
C PRO A 230 34.35 7.08 -2.82
N LEU A 231 33.94 6.10 -3.63
CA LEU A 231 34.75 5.52 -4.72
C LEU A 231 34.05 5.47 -6.08
N ARG A 232 32.79 5.91 -6.17
CA ARG A 232 31.98 5.82 -7.40
C ARG A 232 31.25 7.13 -7.56
N ASP A 233 31.57 7.86 -8.63
CA ASP A 233 30.91 9.12 -8.96
C ASP A 233 29.43 8.86 -9.30
N ALA A 234 28.54 9.74 -8.82
CA ALA A 234 27.08 9.65 -9.01
C ALA A 234 26.38 8.43 -8.37
N ASP A 235 27.04 7.70 -7.46
CA ASP A 235 26.41 6.67 -6.64
C ASP A 235 26.10 7.20 -5.24
N SER A 236 24.95 6.82 -4.70
CA SER A 236 24.65 6.97 -3.28
C SER A 236 25.20 5.80 -2.48
N LEU A 237 25.74 6.05 -1.29
CA LEU A 237 26.13 5.02 -0.34
C LEU A 237 25.02 4.74 0.67
N ALA A 238 24.42 5.82 1.19
CA ALA A 238 23.54 5.79 2.33
C ALA A 238 22.68 7.04 2.39
N MET A 239 21.64 7.00 3.20
CA MET A 239 20.90 8.17 3.63
C MET A 239 20.89 8.23 5.15
N ILE A 240 21.09 9.44 5.67
CA ILE A 240 21.02 9.74 7.09
C ILE A 240 19.78 10.60 7.30
N ASP A 241 18.85 10.11 8.10
CA ASP A 241 17.74 10.89 8.65
C ASP A 241 18.15 11.41 10.03
N LEU A 242 18.17 12.72 10.20
CA LEU A 242 18.52 13.40 11.45
C LEU A 242 17.30 14.14 12.01
N LYS A 243 16.76 13.65 13.12
CA LYS A 243 15.67 14.33 13.86
C LYS A 243 16.24 15.34 14.83
N ASP A 244 16.47 16.55 14.34
CA ASP A 244 17.04 17.66 15.09
C ASP A 244 16.53 18.99 14.49
N ARG A 245 15.69 19.70 15.26
CA ARG A 245 15.10 20.98 14.86
C ARG A 245 16.14 22.08 14.67
N GLU A 246 17.20 22.10 15.48
CA GLU A 246 18.25 23.12 15.38
C GLU A 246 19.01 22.91 14.07
N PHE A 247 19.37 21.65 13.77
CA PHE A 247 20.01 21.30 12.51
C PHE A 247 19.11 21.54 11.29
N ALA A 248 17.82 21.21 11.37
CA ALA A 248 16.87 21.49 10.29
C ALA A 248 16.73 22.99 10.01
N ALA A 249 16.71 23.82 11.06
CA ALA A 249 16.72 25.27 10.91
C ALA A 249 18.02 25.77 10.24
N ASP A 250 19.18 25.30 10.68
CA ASP A 250 20.47 25.66 10.08
C ASP A 250 20.54 25.30 8.58
N VAL A 251 20.09 24.10 8.20
CA VAL A 251 20.07 23.66 6.80
C VAL A 251 19.07 24.50 5.98
N ARG A 252 17.93 24.88 6.57
CA ARG A 252 16.95 25.75 5.91
C ARG A 252 17.49 27.16 5.68
N GLU A 253 18.24 27.72 6.62
CA GLU A 253 18.87 29.04 6.45
C GLU A 253 19.83 29.05 5.26
N GLU A 254 20.49 27.93 4.97
CA GLU A 254 21.33 27.75 3.77
C GLU A 254 20.51 27.50 2.49
N PHE A 255 19.34 26.88 2.60
CA PHE A 255 18.44 26.61 1.47
C PHE A 255 17.69 27.86 1.00
N ALA A 256 17.16 28.68 1.92
CA ALA A 256 16.25 29.77 1.60
C ALA A 256 16.81 30.79 0.58
N PRO A 257 18.07 31.27 0.67
CA PRO A 257 18.63 32.17 -0.33
C PRO A 257 18.71 31.53 -1.73
N ARG A 258 19.08 30.26 -1.80
CA ARG A 258 19.17 29.50 -3.06
C ARG A 258 17.80 29.31 -3.69
N TRP A 259 16.77 29.08 -2.87
CA TRP A 259 15.39 28.99 -3.31
C TRP A 259 14.87 30.31 -3.88
N GLU A 260 15.15 31.43 -3.21
CA GLU A 260 14.75 32.76 -3.66
C GLU A 260 15.41 33.16 -4.98
N GLU A 261 16.68 32.79 -5.17
CA GLU A 261 17.45 33.06 -6.40
C GLU A 261 17.16 32.07 -7.54
N ALA A 262 16.56 30.91 -7.23
CA ALA A 262 16.29 29.86 -8.21
C ALA A 262 15.21 30.26 -9.23
N THR A 263 15.30 29.67 -10.43
CA THR A 263 14.36 29.95 -11.52
C THR A 263 13.14 29.05 -11.41
N PRO A 264 11.90 29.59 -11.33
CA PRO A 264 10.69 28.78 -11.35
C PRO A 264 10.63 27.88 -12.58
N LEU A 265 10.37 26.59 -12.36
CA LEU A 265 10.23 25.62 -13.43
C LEU A 265 8.86 25.80 -14.10
N SER A 266 8.85 26.29 -15.34
CA SER A 266 7.65 26.47 -16.15
C SER A 266 7.70 25.59 -17.39
N PHE A 267 6.55 25.06 -17.81
CA PHE A 267 6.39 24.16 -18.96
C PHE A 267 5.63 24.85 -20.10
#